data_AF-A0A920ABD5-F1
#
_entry.id   AF-A0A920ABD5-F1
#
_cell.length_a   1.000
_cell.length_b   1.000
_cell.length_c   1.000
_cell.angle_alpha   90.00
_cell.angle_beta   90.00
_cell.angle_gamma   90.00
#
_symmetry.space_group_name_H-M   'P 1'
#
loop_
_entity.id
_entity.type
_entity.pdbx_description
1 polymer ?
#
loop_
_entity_poly.entity_id
_entity_poly.type
_entity_poly.pdbx_seq_one_letter_code
_entity_poly.pdbx_strand_id
1 'polypeptide(L)'
;MSRGDVLVRIDKFVYETRLDEARAALKAQKALLAERAASAELAEQDFKRAEQLFKKGTVSKKMLDDRKTDFTIKTARKDQQQSTVDRHKVQARAQRDMKTPMLCAV
;
A
#
# COMPACT_ATOMS: atom_id res chain seq x y z
N MET A 1 -24.37 1.98 -38.55
CA MET A 1 -24.02 2.27 -37.16
C MET A 1 -24.89 1.39 -36.30
N SER A 2 -24.35 0.26 -35.87
CA SER A 2 -25.00 -0.66 -34.94
C SER A 2 -24.65 -0.25 -33.51
N ARG A 3 -25.52 -0.59 -32.54
CA ARG A 3 -25.19 -0.45 -31.11
C ARG A 3 -23.85 -1.11 -30.82
N GLY A 4 -22.85 -0.34 -30.39
CA GLY A 4 -21.50 -0.81 -30.09
C GLY A 4 -20.42 -0.52 -31.14
N ASP A 5 -20.74 0.14 -32.25
CA ASP A 5 -19.71 0.59 -33.20
C ASP A 5 -18.80 1.66 -32.55
N VAL A 6 -17.49 1.47 -32.69
CA VAL A 6 -16.46 2.39 -32.18
C VAL A 6 -16.48 3.69 -32.99
N LEU A 7 -16.93 4.78 -32.38
CA LEU A 7 -17.08 6.07 -33.04
C LEU A 7 -15.76 6.84 -33.21
N VAL A 8 -14.84 6.76 -32.23
CA VAL A 8 -13.55 7.44 -32.23
C VAL A 8 -12.50 6.57 -31.51
N ARG A 9 -11.29 6.49 -32.08
CA ARG A 9 -10.10 5.93 -31.40
C ARG A 9 -9.19 7.07 -30.97
N ILE A 10 -9.03 7.25 -29.66
CA ILE A 10 -8.04 8.17 -29.08
C ILE A 10 -6.65 7.51 -29.18
N ASP A 11 -5.61 8.29 -29.46
CA ASP A 11 -4.22 7.83 -29.52
C ASP A 11 -3.83 7.11 -28.21
N LYS A 12 -3.44 5.84 -28.34
CA LYS A 12 -3.20 4.93 -27.22
C LYS A 12 -1.85 5.16 -26.54
N PHE A 13 -0.87 5.73 -27.26
CA PHE A 13 0.52 5.77 -26.80
C PHE A 13 0.68 6.57 -25.50
N VAL A 14 0.06 7.75 -25.41
CA VAL A 14 0.14 8.61 -24.22
C VAL A 14 -0.54 7.97 -23.00
N TYR A 15 -1.61 7.20 -23.20
CA TYR A 15 -2.35 6.56 -22.12
C TYR A 15 -1.67 5.32 -21.59
N GLU A 16 -1.07 4.51 -22.45
CA GLU A 16 -0.34 3.30 -22.04
C GLU A 16 0.88 3.67 -21.21
N THR A 17 1.65 4.69 -21.62
CA THR A 17 2.76 5.23 -20.83
C THR A 17 2.33 5.70 -19.45
N ARG A 18 1.25 6.51 -19.35
CA ARG A 18 0.73 6.98 -18.04
C ARG A 18 0.28 5.83 -17.14
N LEU A 19 -0.41 4.85 -17.71
CA LEU A 19 -0.87 3.68 -16.97
C LEU A 19 0.30 2.85 -16.45
N ASP A 20 1.35 2.68 -17.24
CA ASP A 20 2.54 1.94 -16.84
C ASP A 20 3.35 2.71 -15.78
N GLU A 21 3.45 4.03 -15.87
CA GLU A 21 4.00 4.89 -14.82
C GLU A 21 3.23 4.73 -13.49
N ALA A 22 1.89 4.77 -13.53
CA ALA A 22 1.08 4.60 -12.33
C ALA A 22 1.20 3.19 -11.73
N ARG A 23 1.35 2.16 -12.58
CA ARG A 23 1.62 0.78 -12.12
C ARG A 23 3.01 0.67 -11.49
N ALA A 24 4.02 1.29 -12.08
CA ALA A 24 5.38 1.32 -11.54
C ALA A 24 5.42 2.01 -10.18
N ALA A 25 4.77 3.18 -10.06
CA ALA A 25 4.61 3.89 -8.79
C ALA A 25 3.90 3.02 -7.74
N LEU A 26 2.78 2.37 -8.10
CA LEU A 26 2.08 1.46 -7.19
C LEU A 26 2.95 0.30 -6.73
N LYS A 27 3.76 -0.28 -7.64
CA LYS A 27 4.70 -1.36 -7.31
C LYS A 27 5.76 -0.89 -6.30
N ALA A 28 6.32 0.30 -6.50
CA ALA A 28 7.29 0.89 -5.57
C ALA A 28 6.69 1.10 -4.17
N GLN A 29 5.47 1.65 -4.09
CA GLN A 29 4.79 1.87 -2.82
C GLN A 29 4.46 0.56 -2.09
N LYS A 30 4.12 -0.50 -2.83
CA LYS A 30 3.90 -1.84 -2.26
C LYS A 30 5.19 -2.47 -1.73
N ALA A 31 6.32 -2.28 -2.41
CA ALA A 31 7.61 -2.75 -1.92
C ALA A 31 7.97 -2.07 -0.59
N LEU A 32 7.76 -0.75 -0.50
CA LEU A 32 7.96 -0.01 0.73
C LEU A 32 7.01 -0.47 1.84
N LEU A 33 5.74 -0.75 1.52
CA LEU A 33 4.80 -1.33 2.49
C LEU A 33 5.30 -2.68 3.03
N ALA A 34 5.83 -3.55 2.18
CA ALA A 34 6.37 -4.84 2.61
C ALA A 34 7.55 -4.67 3.57
N GLU A 35 8.45 -3.72 3.31
CA GLU A 35 9.55 -3.37 4.23
C GLU A 35 9.01 -2.88 5.58
N ARG A 36 8.01 -1.98 5.57
CA ARG A 36 7.38 -1.48 6.81
C ARG A 36 6.65 -2.56 7.59
N ALA A 37 5.99 -3.48 6.88
CA ALA A 37 5.31 -4.62 7.50
C ALA A 37 6.31 -5.55 8.20
N ALA A 38 7.42 -5.89 7.54
CA ALA A 38 8.49 -6.69 8.16
C ALA A 38 9.10 -5.99 9.38
N SER A 39 9.30 -4.67 9.33
CA SER A 39 9.80 -3.92 10.49
C SER A 39 8.80 -3.90 11.65
N ALA A 40 7.49 -3.87 11.38
CA ALA A 40 6.47 -3.93 12.42
C ALA A 40 6.37 -5.33 13.03
N GLU A 41 6.48 -6.37 12.21
CA GLU A 41 6.48 -7.76 12.66
C GLU A 41 7.67 -8.06 13.59
N LEU A 42 8.87 -7.58 13.23
CA LEU A 42 10.04 -7.73 14.10
C LEU A 42 9.83 -7.03 15.46
N ALA A 43 9.29 -5.81 15.46
CA ALA A 43 8.99 -5.08 16.68
C ALA A 43 7.91 -5.78 17.52
N GLU A 44 6.93 -6.42 16.88
CA GLU A 44 5.91 -7.22 17.55
C GLU A 44 6.52 -8.43 18.27
N GLN A 45 7.42 -9.16 17.60
CA GLN A 45 8.11 -10.31 18.18
C GLN A 45 8.97 -9.88 19.38
N ASP A 46 9.68 -8.77 19.26
CA ASP A 46 10.49 -8.22 20.35
C ASP A 46 9.63 -7.76 21.54
N PHE A 47 8.48 -7.13 21.28
CA PHE A 47 7.52 -6.79 22.32
C PHE A 47 6.96 -8.03 23.03
N LYS A 48 6.52 -9.05 22.29
CA LYS A 48 6.05 -10.33 22.85
C LYS A 48 7.15 -11.01 23.69
N ARG A 49 8.39 -10.99 23.23
CA ARG A 49 9.53 -11.53 23.99
C ARG A 49 9.76 -10.74 25.28
N ALA A 50 9.74 -9.42 25.22
CA ALA A 50 9.88 -8.56 26.40
C ALA A 50 8.73 -8.80 27.41
N GLU A 51 7.50 -9.01 26.93
CA GLU A 51 6.35 -9.32 27.79
C GLU A 51 6.55 -10.63 28.54
N GLN A 52 7.03 -11.68 27.86
CA GLN A 52 7.34 -12.96 28.50
C GLN A 52 8.47 -12.84 29.53
N LEU A 53 9.53 -12.09 29.22
CA LEU A 53 10.65 -11.86 30.13
C LEU A 53 10.23 -11.01 31.34
N PHE A 54 9.32 -10.06 31.15
CA PHE A 54 8.79 -9.24 32.23
C PHE A 54 7.97 -10.08 33.21
N LYS A 55 7.12 -10.98 32.70
CA LYS A 55 6.36 -11.96 33.52
C LYS A 55 7.27 -12.85 34.36
N LYS A 56 8.48 -13.14 33.86
CA LYS A 56 9.53 -13.91 34.56
C LYS A 56 10.39 -13.05 35.50
N GLY A 57 10.13 -11.74 35.59
CA GLY A 57 10.90 -10.80 36.42
C GLY A 57 12.30 -10.49 35.88
N THR A 58 12.63 -10.88 34.64
CA THR A 58 13.98 -10.76 34.07
C THR A 58 14.27 -9.38 33.49
N VAL A 59 13.25 -8.62 33.09
CA VAL A 59 13.39 -7.27 32.52
C VAL A 59 12.57 -6.26 33.29
N SER A 60 12.97 -4.99 33.22
CA SER A 60 12.26 -3.89 33.88
C SER A 60 10.99 -3.50 33.12
N LYS A 61 10.04 -2.87 33.83
CA LYS A 61 8.81 -2.32 33.21
C LYS A 61 9.12 -1.32 32.10
N LYS A 62 10.16 -0.50 32.29
CA LYS A 62 10.65 0.44 31.28
C LYS A 62 10.96 -0.26 29.95
N MET A 63 11.69 -1.38 29.99
CA MET A 63 12.03 -2.13 28.78
C MET A 63 10.77 -2.63 28.04
N LEU A 64 9.77 -3.11 28.78
CA LEU A 64 8.50 -3.53 28.18
C LEU A 64 7.77 -2.36 27.51
N ASP A 65 7.68 -1.22 28.21
CA ASP A 65 7.00 -0.02 27.72
C ASP A 65 7.72 0.57 26.49
N ASP A 66 9.05 0.56 26.47
CA ASP A 66 9.87 0.99 25.34
C ASP A 66 9.59 0.10 24.10
N ARG A 67 9.53 -1.23 24.28
CA ARG A 67 9.22 -2.17 23.18
C ARG A 67 7.78 -2.06 22.69
N LYS A 68 6.83 -1.84 23.59
CA LYS A 68 5.43 -1.56 23.23
C LYS A 68 5.31 -0.28 22.39
N THR A 69 6.05 0.75 22.78
CA THR A 69 6.07 2.05 22.08
C THR A 69 6.69 1.89 20.70
N ASP A 70 7.80 1.18 20.56
CA ASP A 70 8.41 0.91 19.26
C ASP A 70 7.46 0.14 18.34
N PHE A 71 6.86 -0.95 18.81
CA PHE A 71 5.86 -1.71 18.04
C PHE A 71 4.69 -0.82 17.56
N THR A 72 4.20 0.06 18.44
CA THR A 72 3.11 1.00 18.11
C THR A 72 3.54 1.98 17.00
N ILE A 73 4.74 2.54 17.10
CA ILE A 73 5.29 3.46 16.10
C ILE A 73 5.48 2.75 14.76
N LYS A 74 6.05 1.53 14.75
CA LYS A 74 6.25 0.76 13.51
C LYS A 74 4.93 0.37 12.85
N THR A 75 3.93 0.00 13.66
CA THR A 75 2.58 -0.31 13.16
C THR A 75 1.92 0.93 12.55
N ALA A 76 1.97 2.07 13.22
CA ALA A 76 1.45 3.33 12.67
C ALA A 76 2.12 3.71 11.34
N ARG A 77 3.43 3.50 11.21
CA ARG A 77 4.17 3.72 9.95
C ARG A 77 3.73 2.75 8.84
N LYS A 78 3.47 1.49 9.17
CA LYS A 78 2.91 0.50 8.23
C LYS A 78 1.55 0.95 7.73
N ASP A 79 0.67 1.41 8.63
CA ASP A 79 -0.70 1.81 8.29
C ASP A 79 -0.74 3.12 7.46
N GLN A 80 0.17 4.06 7.75
CA GLN A 80 0.39 5.25 6.94
C GLN A 80 0.83 4.87 5.51
N GLN A 81 1.76 3.91 5.38
CA GLN A 81 2.22 3.43 4.08
C GLN A 81 1.11 2.67 3.33
N GLN A 82 0.26 1.91 4.05
CA GLN A 82 -0.90 1.24 3.48
C GLN A 82 -1.87 2.25 2.84
N SER A 83 -2.19 3.33 3.57
CA SER A 83 -3.03 4.42 3.06
C SER A 83 -2.45 5.04 1.78
N THR A 84 -1.13 5.14 1.69
CA THR A 84 -0.42 5.65 0.51
C THR A 84 -0.55 4.68 -0.67
N VAL A 85 -0.38 3.38 -0.44
CA VAL A 85 -0.62 2.32 -1.44
C VAL A 85 -2.06 2.37 -1.96
N ASP A 86 -3.04 2.53 -1.08
CA ASP A 86 -4.45 2.59 -1.45
C ASP A 86 -4.75 3.82 -2.32
N ARG A 87 -4.18 4.98 -2.00
CA ARG A 87 -4.27 6.17 -2.84
C ARG A 87 -3.73 5.93 -4.25
N HIS A 88 -2.53 5.34 -4.37
CA HIS A 88 -1.92 5.02 -5.67
C HIS A 88 -2.67 3.93 -6.42
N LYS A 89 -3.32 2.99 -5.71
CA LYS A 89 -4.17 1.97 -6.31
C LYS A 89 -5.42 2.58 -6.93
N VAL A 90 -6.06 3.54 -6.26
CA VAL A 90 -7.20 4.29 -6.81
C VAL A 90 -6.77 5.11 -8.02
N GLN A 91 -5.62 5.79 -7.95
CA GLN A 91 -5.08 6.55 -9.08
C GLN A 91 -4.83 5.66 -10.31
N ALA A 92 -4.20 4.49 -10.12
CA ALA A 92 -3.96 3.54 -11.20
C ALA A 92 -5.27 2.94 -11.76
N ARG A 93 -6.32 2.79 -10.94
CA ARG A 93 -7.65 2.36 -11.42
C ARG A 93 -8.31 3.45 -12.26
N ALA A 94 -8.33 4.70 -11.80
CA ALA A 94 -8.90 5.82 -12.55
C ALA A 94 -8.26 5.95 -13.95
N GLN A 95 -6.94 5.77 -14.06
CA GLN A 95 -6.25 5.78 -15.35
C GLN A 95 -6.58 4.57 -16.25
N ARG A 96 -6.90 3.40 -15.67
CA ARG A 96 -7.41 2.24 -16.44
C ARG A 96 -8.82 2.50 -16.93
N ASP A 97 -9.68 3.05 -16.10
CA ASP A 97 -11.08 3.28 -16.46
C ASP A 97 -11.18 4.35 -17.57
N MET A 98 -10.28 5.34 -17.57
CA MET A 98 -10.07 6.28 -18.68
C MET A 98 -9.58 5.63 -20.00
N LYS A 99 -9.05 4.39 -19.99
CA LYS A 99 -8.77 3.62 -21.22
C LYS A 99 -10.06 3.05 -21.84
N THR A 100 -11.17 3.08 -21.12
CA THR A 100 -12.48 2.57 -21.56
C THR A 100 -13.50 3.68 -21.89
N PRO A 101 -13.18 4.75 -22.65
CA PRO A 101 -14.23 5.58 -23.22
C PRO A 101 -14.74 4.87 -24.48
N MET A 102 -15.32 3.67 -24.33
CA MET A 102 -16.25 3.19 -25.33
C MET A 102 -17.51 4.03 -25.15
N LEU A 103 -17.57 5.17 -25.83
CA LEU A 103 -18.86 5.77 -26.20
C LEU A 103 -19.56 4.76 -27.11
N CYS A 104 -20.25 3.80 -26.51
CA CYS A 104 -21.27 3.04 -27.21
C CYS A 104 -22.39 4.03 -27.52
N ALA A 105 -22.68 4.23 -28.81
CA ALA A 105 -23.95 4.85 -29.21
C ALA A 105 -25.09 4.02 -28.60
N VAL A 106 -25.92 4.67 -27.77
CA VAL A 106 -27.14 4.10 -27.18
C VAL A 106 -28.21 3.99 -28.25
#